data_AF-A0A957SCE9-F1
#
_entry.id   AF-A0A957SCE9-F1
#
_cell.length_a   1.000
_cell.length_b   1.000
_cell.length_c   1.000
_cell.angle_alpha   90.00
_cell.angle_beta   90.00
_cell.angle_gamma   90.00
#
_symmetry.space_group_name_H-M   'P 1'
#
loop_
_entity.id
_entity.type
_entity.pdbx_description
1 polymer ?
#
loop_
_entity_poly.entity_id
_entity_poly.type
_entity_poly.pdbx_seq_one_letter_code
_entity_poly.pdbx_strand_id
1 'polypeptide(L)'
;MLSPGVYVAEGAVVRDSIILNDTIVEPGAVIERAIIDKGAVIGKGTQIGVGDDNTPAQEMPEQINTGITLIGKRAEVPENLTIGRNVVVHPETTAKAFGRRKNIASGSAIGKSTR
;
A
#
# COMPACT_ATOMS: atom_id res chain seq x y z
N MET A 1 -7.67 0.19 12.00
CA MET A 1 -9.03 -0.36 11.83
C MET A 1 -8.97 -1.46 10.76
N LEU A 2 -9.59 -2.60 11.01
CA LEU A 2 -9.73 -3.69 10.03
C LEU A 2 -11.21 -3.89 9.72
N SER A 3 -11.57 -3.88 8.44
CA SER A 3 -12.93 -4.18 7.98
C SER A 3 -13.21 -5.69 7.96
N PRO A 4 -14.49 -6.10 7.90
CA PRO A 4 -14.85 -7.52 7.75
C PRO A 4 -14.20 -8.18 6.53
N GLY A 5 -13.81 -9.45 6.69
CA GLY A 5 -13.17 -10.24 5.64
C GLY A 5 -11.68 -9.98 5.46
N VAL A 6 -11.09 -9.01 6.17
CA VAL A 6 -9.64 -8.81 6.16
C VAL A 6 -8.95 -10.03 6.79
N TYR A 7 -7.99 -10.59 6.06
CA TYR A 7 -7.13 -11.67 6.54
C TYR A 7 -5.73 -11.12 6.80
N VAL A 8 -5.24 -11.27 8.04
CA VAL A 8 -3.88 -10.90 8.43
C VAL A 8 -3.13 -12.18 8.79
N ALA A 9 -2.16 -12.55 7.96
CA ALA A 9 -1.40 -13.77 8.13
C ALA A 9 -0.38 -13.69 9.30
N GLU A 10 0.17 -14.84 9.67
CA GLU A 10 1.16 -14.94 10.74
C GLU A 10 2.38 -14.04 10.49
N GLY A 11 2.82 -13.36 11.56
CA GLY A 11 3.96 -12.45 11.53
C GLY A 11 3.69 -11.12 10.81
N ALA A 12 2.53 -10.94 10.18
CA ALA A 12 2.17 -9.65 9.62
C ALA A 12 1.78 -8.66 10.73
N VAL A 13 2.09 -7.37 10.52
CA VAL A 13 1.85 -6.30 11.48
C VAL A 13 1.07 -5.18 10.78
N VAL A 14 -0.02 -4.73 11.40
CA VAL A 14 -0.82 -3.58 10.94
C VAL A 14 -0.92 -2.56 12.06
N ARG A 15 -0.48 -1.33 11.82
CA ARG A 15 -0.45 -0.23 12.80
C ARG A 15 -0.83 1.09 12.13
N ASP A 16 -1.55 1.94 12.84
CA ASP A 16 -1.97 3.27 12.39
C ASP A 16 -2.60 3.29 10.99
N SER A 17 -3.33 2.23 10.64
CA SER A 17 -3.79 1.98 9.27
C SER A 17 -5.27 1.61 9.22
N ILE A 18 -5.89 1.86 8.06
CA ILE A 18 -7.27 1.48 7.73
C ILE A 18 -7.21 0.44 6.62
N ILE A 19 -7.70 -0.77 6.90
CA ILE A 19 -7.73 -1.86 5.92
C ILE A 19 -9.19 -2.20 5.62
N LEU A 20 -9.60 -2.04 4.37
CA LEU A 20 -10.96 -2.29 3.91
C LEU A 20 -11.18 -3.76 3.51
N ASN A 21 -12.44 -4.10 3.27
CA ASN A 21 -12.96 -5.47 3.20
C ASN A 21 -12.16 -6.40 2.29
N ASP A 22 -12.12 -7.68 2.66
CA ASP A 22 -11.58 -8.77 1.83
C ASP A 22 -10.11 -8.56 1.40
N THR A 23 -9.37 -7.72 2.12
CA THR A 23 -7.93 -7.52 1.90
C THR A 23 -7.15 -8.67 2.51
N ILE A 24 -6.15 -9.17 1.77
CA ILE A 24 -5.22 -10.20 2.23
C ILE A 24 -3.89 -9.54 2.54
N VAL A 25 -3.42 -9.70 3.78
CA VAL A 25 -2.09 -9.31 4.21
C VAL A 25 -1.28 -10.59 4.44
N GLU A 26 -0.33 -10.86 3.53
CA GLU A 26 0.48 -12.09 3.54
C GLU A 26 1.55 -12.10 4.66
N PRO A 27 2.16 -13.27 4.95
CA PRO A 27 3.04 -13.43 6.11
C PRO A 27 4.18 -12.42 6.17
N GLY A 28 4.46 -11.92 7.38
CA GLY A 28 5.58 -11.00 7.62
C GLY A 28 5.46 -9.63 6.97
N ALA A 29 4.34 -9.29 6.31
CA ALA A 29 4.13 -7.95 5.78
C ALA A 29 3.93 -6.94 6.93
N VAL A 30 4.46 -5.73 6.77
CA VAL A 30 4.36 -4.66 7.76
C VAL A 30 3.66 -3.46 7.13
N ILE A 31 2.53 -3.07 7.70
CA ILE A 31 1.71 -1.98 7.21
C ILE A 31 1.62 -0.92 8.30
N GLU A 32 2.15 0.25 8.00
CA GLU A 32 2.14 1.42 8.86
C GLU A 32 1.59 2.63 8.09
N ARG A 33 0.73 3.43 8.75
CA ARG A 33 0.18 4.67 8.19
C ARG A 33 -0.37 4.53 6.75
N ALA A 34 -1.18 3.51 6.53
CA ALA A 34 -1.75 3.24 5.21
C ALA A 34 -3.28 3.17 5.22
N ILE A 35 -3.89 3.48 4.08
CA ILE A 35 -5.27 3.16 3.77
C ILE A 35 -5.25 2.17 2.60
N ILE A 36 -5.77 0.97 2.84
CA ILE A 36 -5.79 -0.12 1.85
C ILE A 36 -7.23 -0.46 1.53
N ASP A 37 -7.64 -0.19 0.30
CA ASP A 37 -9.00 -0.40 -0.19
C ASP A 37 -9.28 -1.88 -0.49
N LYS A 38 -10.56 -2.21 -0.63
CA LYS A 38 -11.10 -3.57 -0.60
C LYS A 38 -10.52 -4.50 -1.65
N GLY A 39 -10.38 -5.77 -1.27
CA GLY A 39 -9.92 -6.85 -2.12
C GLY A 39 -8.45 -6.74 -2.55
N ALA A 40 -7.66 -5.88 -1.91
CA ALA A 40 -6.24 -5.78 -2.19
C ALA A 40 -5.47 -7.00 -1.64
N VAL A 41 -4.31 -7.28 -2.22
CA VAL A 41 -3.39 -8.31 -1.74
C VAL A 41 -2.04 -7.67 -1.49
N ILE A 42 -1.54 -7.79 -0.26
CA ILE A 42 -0.24 -7.29 0.16
C ILE A 42 0.70 -8.48 0.29
N GLY A 43 1.69 -8.54 -0.61
CA GLY A 43 2.62 -9.65 -0.72
C GLY A 43 3.49 -9.89 0.52
N LYS A 44 3.95 -11.13 0.67
CA LYS A 44 4.80 -11.58 1.78
C LYS A 44 5.99 -10.64 2.02
N GLY A 45 6.24 -10.29 3.28
CA GLY A 45 7.40 -9.50 3.69
C GLY A 45 7.42 -8.06 3.17
N THR A 46 6.36 -7.60 2.49
CA THR A 46 6.26 -6.22 2.00
C THR A 46 6.04 -5.25 3.14
N GLN A 47 6.72 -4.11 3.07
CA GLN A 47 6.64 -3.05 4.06
C GLN A 47 6.02 -1.80 3.41
N ILE A 48 5.01 -1.22 4.06
CA ILE A 48 4.26 -0.06 3.58
C ILE A 48 4.29 1.05 4.63
N GLY A 49 4.51 2.29 4.16
CA GLY A 49 4.58 3.49 5.00
C GLY A 49 5.93 3.69 5.66
N VAL A 50 6.99 3.17 5.05
CA VAL A 50 8.35 3.13 5.61
C VAL A 50 9.01 4.50 5.64
N GLY A 51 9.76 4.78 6.71
CA GLY A 51 10.58 5.97 6.89
C GLY A 51 9.76 7.21 7.24
N ASP A 52 10.42 8.37 7.37
CA ASP A 52 9.80 9.65 7.76
C ASP A 52 9.69 10.69 6.65
N ASP A 53 10.03 10.30 5.43
CA ASP A 53 9.92 11.14 4.24
C ASP A 53 8.45 11.37 3.87
N ASN A 54 7.94 12.56 4.19
CA ASN A 54 6.58 13.02 3.85
C ASN A 54 6.54 13.81 2.53
N THR A 55 7.44 13.55 1.57
CA THR A 55 7.33 14.11 0.21
C THR A 55 5.88 13.93 -0.31
N PRO A 56 5.18 15.00 -0.72
CA PRO A 56 3.82 14.90 -1.22
C PRO A 56 3.68 14.00 -2.45
N ALA A 57 2.51 13.40 -2.64
CA ALA A 57 2.21 12.61 -3.83
C ALA A 57 2.31 13.45 -5.11
N GLN A 58 2.89 12.87 -6.17
CA GLN A 58 3.07 13.54 -7.46
C GLN A 58 1.73 13.93 -8.11
N GLU A 59 0.71 13.09 -8.00
CA GLU A 59 -0.57 13.31 -8.69
C GLU A 59 -1.57 14.14 -7.87
N MET A 60 -1.51 14.03 -6.53
CA MET A 60 -2.49 14.66 -5.61
C MET A 60 -1.77 15.31 -4.40
N PRO A 61 -0.82 16.24 -4.63
CA PRO A 61 0.07 16.75 -3.59
C PRO A 61 -0.64 17.50 -2.47
N GLU A 62 -1.82 18.08 -2.72
CA GLU A 62 -2.60 18.78 -1.69
C GLU A 62 -3.39 17.82 -0.80
N GLN A 63 -3.71 16.63 -1.31
CA GLN A 63 -4.55 15.65 -0.62
C GLN A 63 -3.70 14.57 0.08
N ILE A 64 -2.59 14.17 -0.52
CA ILE A 64 -1.73 13.08 -0.06
C ILE A 64 -0.34 13.64 0.26
N ASN A 65 -0.25 14.30 1.41
CA ASN A 65 0.97 14.94 1.92
C ASN A 65 1.23 14.72 3.40
N THR A 66 0.33 14.04 4.11
CA THR A 66 0.40 13.89 5.56
C THR A 66 1.22 12.70 6.01
N GLY A 67 1.70 11.87 5.08
CA GLY A 67 2.45 10.64 5.32
C GLY A 67 1.64 9.36 5.14
N ILE A 68 0.40 9.46 4.66
CA ILE A 68 -0.49 8.30 4.46
C ILE A 68 -0.26 7.70 3.07
N THR A 69 0.03 6.40 3.00
CA THR A 69 0.11 5.67 1.73
C THR A 69 -1.24 5.04 1.37
N LEU A 70 -1.64 5.18 0.10
CA LEU A 70 -2.90 4.66 -0.43
C LEU A 70 -2.67 3.44 -1.31
N ILE A 71 -3.39 2.37 -1.02
CA ILE A 71 -3.45 1.17 -1.87
C ILE A 71 -4.88 1.01 -2.38
N GLY A 72 -5.06 1.11 -3.69
CA GLY A 72 -6.37 1.09 -4.34
C GLY A 72 -7.02 -0.29 -4.36
N LYS A 73 -8.34 -0.29 -4.58
CA LYS A 73 -9.19 -1.48 -4.65
C LYS A 73 -8.57 -2.54 -5.57
N ARG A 74 -8.50 -3.80 -5.11
CA ARG A 74 -7.99 -4.94 -5.88
C ARG A 74 -6.55 -4.74 -6.42
N ALA A 75 -5.76 -3.89 -5.79
CA ALA A 75 -4.34 -3.82 -6.12
C ALA A 75 -3.61 -5.06 -5.58
N GLU A 76 -2.67 -5.57 -6.36
CA GLU A 76 -1.79 -6.69 -6.01
C GLU A 76 -0.37 -6.13 -5.83
N VAL A 77 0.03 -5.94 -4.58
CA VAL A 77 1.38 -5.49 -4.24
C VAL A 77 2.29 -6.72 -4.13
N PRO A 78 3.40 -6.78 -4.88
CA PRO A 78 4.30 -7.95 -4.88
C PRO A 78 4.99 -8.14 -3.52
N GLU A 79 5.57 -9.31 -3.31
CA GLU A 79 6.36 -9.65 -2.13
C GLU A 79 7.67 -8.82 -2.02
N ASN A 80 8.17 -8.72 -0.79
CA ASN A 80 9.47 -8.13 -0.43
C ASN A 80 9.69 -6.70 -0.97
N LEU A 81 8.61 -5.94 -1.14
CA LEU A 81 8.66 -4.55 -1.58
C LEU A 81 8.75 -3.61 -0.37
N THR A 82 9.50 -2.52 -0.50
CA THR A 82 9.49 -1.42 0.48
C THR A 82 8.80 -0.22 -0.15
N ILE A 83 7.68 0.21 0.42
CA ILE A 83 6.90 1.36 -0.03
C ILE A 83 7.00 2.47 1.01
N GLY A 84 7.45 3.65 0.58
CA GLY A 84 7.49 4.85 1.41
C GLY A 84 6.11 5.41 1.77
N ARG A 85 6.08 6.67 2.21
CA ARG A 85 4.86 7.39 2.58
C ARG A 85 4.30 8.20 1.41
N ASN A 86 3.04 8.61 1.49
CA ASN A 86 2.35 9.38 0.43
C ASN A 86 2.38 8.72 -0.96
N VAL A 87 2.59 7.39 -1.01
CA VAL A 87 2.54 6.66 -2.27
C VAL A 87 1.08 6.39 -2.63
N VAL A 88 0.76 6.46 -3.92
CA VAL A 88 -0.55 6.09 -4.44
C VAL A 88 -0.40 4.88 -5.36
N VAL A 89 -0.96 3.74 -4.96
CA VAL A 89 -1.13 2.58 -5.84
C VAL A 89 -2.57 2.60 -6.33
N HIS A 90 -2.77 2.74 -7.65
CA HIS A 90 -4.10 2.85 -8.23
C HIS A 90 -4.90 1.53 -8.13
N PRO A 91 -6.24 1.61 -8.19
CA PRO A 91 -7.08 0.41 -8.25
C PRO A 91 -6.66 -0.55 -9.36
N GLU A 92 -6.81 -1.84 -9.09
CA GLU A 92 -6.56 -2.93 -10.05
C GLU A 92 -5.12 -2.95 -10.60
N THR A 93 -4.19 -2.27 -9.92
CA THR A 93 -2.77 -2.36 -10.21
C THR A 93 -2.29 -3.76 -9.94
N THR A 94 -1.78 -4.44 -10.95
CA THR A 94 -1.20 -5.79 -10.81
C THR A 94 0.28 -5.73 -10.47
N ALA A 95 0.83 -6.84 -9.96
CA ALA A 95 2.26 -6.97 -9.65
C ALA A 95 3.18 -6.56 -10.82
N LYS A 96 2.72 -6.71 -12.08
CA LYS A 96 3.47 -6.32 -13.29
C LYS A 96 3.81 -4.83 -13.32
N ALA A 97 2.94 -3.96 -12.80
CA ALA A 97 3.17 -2.52 -12.80
C ALA A 97 4.37 -2.12 -11.93
N PHE A 98 4.69 -2.88 -10.89
CA PHE A 98 5.85 -2.64 -10.03
C PHE A 98 7.17 -3.01 -10.72
N GLY A 99 7.15 -3.86 -11.75
CA GLY A 99 8.34 -4.26 -12.50
C GLY A 99 9.36 -4.97 -11.60
N ARG A 100 10.66 -4.65 -11.77
CA ARG A 100 11.76 -5.23 -10.97
C ARG A 100 12.12 -4.40 -9.74
N ARG A 101 11.28 -3.44 -9.36
CA ARG A 101 11.56 -2.53 -8.25
C ARG A 101 11.47 -3.29 -6.93
N LYS A 102 12.39 -2.98 -6.01
CA LYS A 102 12.34 -3.41 -4.61
C LYS A 102 11.89 -2.29 -3.67
N ASN A 103 12.04 -1.04 -4.11
CA ASN A 103 11.74 0.16 -3.34
C ASN A 103 10.87 1.10 -4.17
N ILE A 104 9.80 1.63 -3.56
CA ILE A 104 8.96 2.68 -4.11
C ILE A 104 9.14 3.91 -3.23
N ALA A 105 9.68 4.98 -3.80
CA ALA A 105 9.99 6.20 -3.08
C ALA A 105 8.70 6.93 -2.63
N SER A 106 8.79 7.67 -1.52
CA SER A 106 7.67 8.49 -1.05
C SER A 106 7.16 9.44 -2.14
N GLY A 107 5.86 9.69 -2.13
CA GLY A 107 5.19 10.54 -3.11
C GLY A 107 5.00 9.94 -4.51
N SER A 108 5.47 8.70 -4.76
CA SER A 108 5.33 8.04 -6.07
C SER A 108 3.89 7.60 -6.37
N ALA A 109 3.58 7.40 -7.65
CA ALA A 109 2.36 6.73 -8.10
C ALA A 109 2.68 5.43 -8.86
N ILE A 110 1.85 4.39 -8.70
CA ILE A 110 1.97 3.10 -9.39
C ILE A 110 0.61 2.70 -9.97
N GLY A 111 0.60 2.28 -11.23
CA GLY A 111 -0.61 1.91 -11.96
C GLY A 111 -1.11 3.06 -12.82
N LYS A 112 -2.37 2.98 -13.25
CA LYS A 112 -3.02 4.04 -14.02
C LYS A 112 -4.28 4.48 -13.29
N SER A 113 -4.47 5.80 -13.19
CA SER A 113 -5.72 6.36 -12.70
C SER A 113 -6.87 6.02 -13.64
N THR A 114 -7.86 5.29 -13.14
CA THR A 114 -9.11 5.03 -13.86
C THR A 114 -9.98 6.27 -13.71
N ARG A 115 -10.20 7.01 -14.80
CA ARG A 115 -11.24 8.04 -14.87
C ARG A 115 -12.63 7.43 -14.79
#